data_AF-A0A9P5TUW4-F1
#
_entry.id   AF-A0A9P5TUW4-F1
#
_cell.length_a   1.000
_cell.length_b   1.000
_cell.length_c   1.000
_cell.angle_alpha   90.00
_cell.angle_beta   90.00
_cell.angle_gamma   90.00
#
_symmetry.space_group_name_H-M   'P 1'
#
loop_
_entity.id
_entity.type
_entity.pdbx_description
1 polymer ?
#
loop_
_entity_poly.entity_id
_entity_poly.type
_entity_poly.pdbx_seq_one_letter_code
_entity_poly.pdbx_strand_id
1 'polypeptide(L)'
;MKEPMPNIISLPYARCPPLHLQAPDWRHLLRLMARLSGSRIEPTVEAMAISKSDLKLRTVVQFVKPHPSSKEWRTIVWFTIDHPIPPNTPGASRYFSGNPNLLPWSYTLSPVPMLLRDAHDTHLSKTYTIPASDAVPLPTLPITFPTLASYLQAALDYSRHHSSDGLNGVGKLGKVVQMCYPNAQETYSEFDIPERSTVGHLFKRVMGRSSKDKKKGKGTNNEETYQLVTPFVPDEWG
;
A
#
# COMPACT_ATOMS: atom_id res chain seq x y z
N MET A 1 -0.81 -7.01 26.78
CA MET A 1 -0.80 -8.13 25.81
C MET A 1 -1.61 -7.68 24.60
N LYS A 2 -1.05 -7.71 23.39
CA LYS A 2 -1.81 -7.49 22.14
C LYS A 2 -2.40 -8.84 21.73
N GLU A 3 -3.71 -8.91 21.60
CA GLU A 3 -4.41 -10.10 21.09
C GLU A 3 -3.88 -10.47 19.69
N PRO A 4 -3.88 -11.78 19.34
CA PRO A 4 -3.51 -12.22 18.00
C PRO A 4 -4.39 -11.52 16.97
N MET A 5 -3.81 -11.17 15.82
CA MET A 5 -4.55 -10.51 14.75
C MET A 5 -5.74 -11.40 14.33
N PRO A 6 -6.97 -10.86 14.28
CA PRO A 6 -8.13 -11.68 13.96
C PRO A 6 -8.08 -12.17 12.51
N ASN A 7 -8.61 -13.37 12.30
CA ASN A 7 -8.74 -13.96 10.96
C ASN A 7 -9.79 -13.20 10.11
N ILE A 8 -10.79 -12.61 10.77
CA ILE A 8 -11.85 -11.84 10.11
C ILE A 8 -11.91 -10.46 10.73
N ILE A 9 -11.75 -9.44 9.89
CA ILE A 9 -11.91 -8.04 10.28
C ILE A 9 -13.15 -7.50 9.59
N SER A 10 -14.21 -7.32 10.36
CA SER A 10 -15.48 -6.81 9.86
C SER A 10 -15.45 -5.28 9.76
N LEU A 11 -15.69 -4.76 8.55
CA LEU A 11 -15.86 -3.34 8.30
C LEU A 11 -17.35 -2.97 8.30
N PRO A 12 -17.79 -2.08 9.19
CA PRO A 12 -19.16 -1.61 9.16
C PRO A 12 -19.38 -0.57 8.06
N TYR A 13 -20.58 -0.56 7.48
CA TYR A 13 -21.03 0.42 6.47
C TYR A 13 -21.53 1.73 7.11
N ALA A 14 -21.61 1.79 8.44
CA ALA A 14 -22.11 2.95 9.16
C ALA A 14 -20.99 3.93 9.54
N ARG A 15 -21.37 4.97 10.30
CA ARG A 15 -20.47 5.98 10.87
C ARG A 15 -19.49 5.34 11.87
N CYS A 16 -18.39 4.80 11.37
CA CYS A 16 -17.39 4.11 12.16
C CYS A 16 -15.99 4.70 11.97
N PRO A 17 -15.12 4.61 12.98
CA PRO A 17 -13.70 4.89 12.79
C PRO A 17 -13.13 3.97 11.70
N PRO A 18 -12.28 4.49 10.79
CA PRO A 18 -11.63 3.67 9.78
C PRO A 18 -10.70 2.64 10.43
N LEU A 19 -10.71 1.41 9.88
CA LEU A 19 -9.71 0.40 10.21
C LEU A 19 -8.34 0.89 9.74
N HIS A 20 -7.29 0.64 10.52
CA HIS A 20 -5.94 0.98 10.09
C HIS A 20 -4.91 -0.09 10.42
N LEU A 21 -3.87 -0.18 9.59
CA LEU A 21 -2.67 -0.97 9.82
C LEU A 21 -1.45 -0.06 9.76
N GLN A 22 -0.49 -0.30 10.64
CA GLN A 22 0.74 0.48 10.72
C GLN A 22 1.95 -0.45 10.57
N ALA A 23 2.93 -0.01 9.78
CA ALA A 23 4.21 -0.68 9.60
C ALA A 23 5.37 0.34 9.60
N PRO A 24 6.62 -0.11 9.83
CA PRO A 24 7.80 0.73 9.71
C PRO A 24 7.93 1.35 8.32
N ASP A 25 7.74 0.55 7.27
CA ASP A 25 7.73 1.03 5.89
C ASP A 25 6.73 0.28 5.02
N TRP A 26 6.63 0.73 3.76
CA TRP A 26 5.75 0.17 2.75
C TRP A 26 6.00 -1.33 2.51
N ARG A 27 7.27 -1.75 2.44
CA ARG A 27 7.62 -3.15 2.14
C ARG A 27 7.28 -4.07 3.32
N HIS A 28 7.55 -3.63 4.55
CA HIS A 28 7.16 -4.35 5.76
C HIS A 28 5.64 -4.50 5.84
N LEU A 29 4.88 -3.47 5.45
CA LEU A 29 3.42 -3.55 5.37
C LEU A 29 2.99 -4.67 4.41
N LEU A 30 3.48 -4.65 3.17
CA LEU A 30 3.10 -5.64 2.16
C LEU A 30 3.50 -7.06 2.55
N ARG A 31 4.72 -7.24 3.09
CA ARG A 31 5.19 -8.54 3.59
C ARG A 31 4.35 -9.06 4.75
N LEU A 32 4.00 -8.19 5.70
CA LEU A 32 3.13 -8.57 6.81
C LEU A 32 1.78 -9.06 6.28
N MET A 33 1.17 -8.32 5.36
CA MET A 33 -0.11 -8.70 4.77
C MET A 33 -0.03 -9.99 3.95
N ALA A 34 1.04 -10.18 3.18
CA ALA A 34 1.26 -11.42 2.42
C ALA A 34 1.42 -12.66 3.32
N ARG A 35 2.01 -12.50 4.51
CA ARG A 35 2.21 -13.60 5.47
C ARG A 35 0.96 -13.95 6.29
N LEU A 36 0.01 -13.02 6.40
CA LEU A 36 -1.24 -13.21 7.15
C LEU A 36 -2.34 -13.77 6.24
N SER A 37 -2.12 -14.94 5.65
CA SER A 37 -3.05 -15.57 4.71
C SER A 37 -4.43 -15.89 5.32
N GLY A 38 -4.47 -16.15 6.63
CA GLY A 38 -5.71 -16.38 7.38
C GLY A 38 -6.53 -15.12 7.65
N SER A 39 -5.96 -13.93 7.45
CA SER A 39 -6.65 -12.65 7.70
C SER A 39 -7.35 -12.14 6.46
N ARG A 40 -8.61 -11.74 6.62
CA ARG A 40 -9.40 -11.09 5.57
C ARG A 40 -10.28 -9.98 6.12
N ILE A 41 -10.60 -9.03 5.25
CA ILE A 41 -11.49 -7.91 5.50
C ILE A 41 -12.83 -8.23 4.86
N GLU A 42 -13.90 -8.18 5.64
CA GLU A 42 -15.26 -8.46 5.17
C GLU A 42 -16.21 -7.33 5.58
N PRO A 43 -17.28 -7.06 4.84
CA PRO A 43 -18.31 -6.15 5.32
C PRO A 43 -19.09 -6.78 6.48
N THR A 44 -19.62 -5.97 7.39
CA THR A 44 -20.57 -6.49 8.39
C THR A 44 -21.84 -7.04 7.71
N VAL A 45 -22.58 -7.91 8.41
CA VAL A 45 -23.86 -8.42 7.91
C VAL A 45 -24.83 -7.29 7.59
N GLU A 46 -24.85 -6.23 8.41
CA GLU A 46 -25.63 -5.01 8.17
C GLU A 46 -25.18 -4.29 6.88
N ALA A 47 -23.87 -4.21 6.63
CA ALA A 47 -23.33 -3.63 5.41
C ALA A 47 -23.82 -4.36 4.17
N MET A 48 -23.79 -5.70 4.21
CA MET A 48 -24.27 -6.55 3.12
C MET A 48 -25.79 -6.44 2.93
N ALA A 49 -26.56 -6.26 4.01
CA ALA A 49 -28.01 -6.11 3.94
C ALA A 49 -28.45 -4.76 3.36
N ILE A 50 -27.69 -3.69 3.64
CA ILE A 50 -27.99 -2.34 3.14
C ILE A 50 -27.54 -2.19 1.67
N SER A 51 -26.42 -2.80 1.31
CA SER A 51 -25.86 -2.69 -0.03
C SER A 51 -26.59 -3.59 -1.02
N LYS A 52 -27.13 -3.00 -2.09
CA LYS A 52 -27.69 -3.75 -3.24
C LYS A 52 -26.64 -4.12 -4.28
N SER A 53 -25.37 -3.81 -4.01
CA SER A 53 -24.25 -3.98 -4.94
C SER A 53 -22.99 -4.47 -4.23
N ASP A 54 -22.02 -4.90 -5.02
CA ASP A 54 -20.68 -5.23 -4.54
C ASP A 54 -20.07 -4.07 -3.75
N LEU A 55 -19.66 -4.34 -2.51
CA LEU A 55 -18.99 -3.38 -1.66
C LEU A 55 -17.52 -3.29 -2.05
N LYS A 56 -17.02 -2.06 -2.20
CA LYS A 56 -15.63 -1.79 -2.57
C LYS A 56 -14.85 -1.23 -1.39
N LEU A 57 -13.57 -1.51 -1.34
CA LEU A 57 -12.66 -1.02 -0.30
C LEU A 57 -11.98 0.27 -0.76
N ARG A 58 -12.07 1.33 0.05
CA ARG A 58 -11.26 2.54 -0.11
C ARG A 58 -10.01 2.44 0.75
N THR A 59 -8.89 2.88 0.18
CA THR A 59 -7.60 2.91 0.86
C THR A 59 -7.02 4.31 0.84
N VAL A 60 -6.67 4.80 2.03
CA VAL A 60 -5.87 6.02 2.22
C VAL A 60 -4.54 5.61 2.84
N VAL A 61 -3.44 5.99 2.19
CA VAL A 61 -2.08 5.78 2.67
C VAL A 61 -1.58 7.05 3.33
N GLN A 62 -1.01 6.92 4.52
CA GLN A 62 -0.43 8.01 5.26
C GLN A 62 1.01 7.66 5.67
N PHE A 63 1.93 8.57 5.39
CA PHE A 63 3.32 8.47 5.84
C PHE A 63 3.55 9.50 6.92
N VAL A 64 3.98 9.07 8.11
CA VAL A 64 4.11 9.94 9.28
C VAL A 64 5.51 9.86 9.87
N LYS A 65 6.09 11.01 10.19
CA LYS A 65 7.28 11.11 11.05
C LYS A 65 6.86 11.22 12.50
N PRO A 66 7.46 10.45 13.43
CA PRO A 66 7.24 10.63 14.86
C PRO A 66 7.68 12.01 15.36
N HIS A 67 8.72 12.59 14.74
CA HIS A 67 9.30 13.88 15.12
C HIS A 67 9.91 14.59 13.90
N PRO A 68 9.91 15.94 13.82
CA PRO A 68 10.52 16.69 12.70
C PRO A 68 11.98 16.35 12.39
N SER A 69 12.79 16.13 13.43
CA SER A 69 14.19 15.74 13.28
C SER A 69 14.39 14.26 12.98
N SER A 70 13.33 13.44 13.06
CA SER A 70 13.41 12.02 12.72
C SER A 70 13.68 11.84 11.23
N LYS A 71 14.61 10.94 10.93
CA LYS A 71 14.84 10.45 9.56
C LYS A 71 13.89 9.30 9.21
N GLU A 72 13.29 8.68 10.23
CA GLU A 72 12.40 7.53 10.07
C GLU A 72 10.96 7.97 9.84
N TRP A 73 10.36 7.39 8.79
CA TRP A 73 8.94 7.48 8.48
C TRP A 73 8.24 6.19 8.87
N ARG A 74 6.94 6.27 9.17
CA ARG A 74 6.06 5.11 9.35
C ARG A 74 4.94 5.14 8.31
N THR A 75 4.55 3.98 7.82
CA THR A 75 3.42 3.83 6.90
C THR A 75 2.19 3.42 7.69
N ILE A 76 1.08 4.14 7.47
CA ILE A 76 -0.24 3.80 7.99
C ILE A 76 -1.18 3.67 6.79
N VAL A 77 -1.90 2.57 6.69
CA VAL A 77 -2.99 2.41 5.72
C VAL A 77 -4.31 2.42 6.44
N TRP A 78 -5.25 3.20 5.91
CA TRP A 78 -6.59 3.39 6.44
C TRP A 78 -7.61 2.82 5.46
N PHE A 79 -8.56 2.07 5.99
CA PHE A 79 -9.54 1.32 5.24
C PHE A 79 -10.96 1.70 5.64
N THR A 80 -11.79 1.94 4.64
CA THR A 80 -13.23 2.16 4.78
C THR A 80 -13.96 1.49 3.63
N ILE A 81 -15.23 1.14 3.82
CA ILE A 81 -16.09 0.77 2.69
C ILE A 81 -16.36 2.02 1.84
N ASP A 82 -16.40 1.86 0.51
CA ASP A 82 -16.77 2.95 -0.40
C ASP A 82 -18.24 3.30 -0.24
N HIS A 83 -18.54 4.59 -0.32
CA HIS A 83 -19.90 5.10 -0.17
C HIS A 83 -20.30 5.94 -1.37
N PRO A 84 -21.49 5.71 -1.96
CA PRO A 84 -22.00 6.60 -2.98
C PRO A 84 -22.21 7.99 -2.38
N ILE A 85 -21.84 9.01 -3.14
CA ILE A 85 -22.05 10.40 -2.74
C ILE A 85 -23.54 10.72 -2.99
N PRO A 86 -24.27 11.24 -1.99
CA PRO A 86 -25.67 11.62 -2.19
C PRO A 86 -25.80 12.69 -3.29
N PRO A 87 -26.83 12.61 -4.15
CA PRO A 87 -26.95 13.47 -5.34
C PRO A 87 -27.05 14.96 -5.03
N ASN A 88 -27.54 15.32 -3.83
CA ASN A 88 -27.76 16.71 -3.40
C ASN A 88 -26.69 17.22 -2.43
N THR A 89 -25.54 16.55 -2.32
CA THR A 89 -24.46 16.98 -1.43
C THR A 89 -23.74 18.21 -2.00
N PRO A 90 -23.70 19.35 -1.27
CA PRO A 90 -22.94 20.51 -1.69
C PRO A 90 -21.45 20.17 -1.87
N GLY A 91 -20.89 20.55 -3.03
CA GLY A 91 -19.49 20.28 -3.35
C GLY A 91 -19.18 18.82 -3.69
N ALA A 92 -20.18 17.99 -3.99
CA ALA A 92 -20.00 16.58 -4.38
C ALA A 92 -19.00 16.38 -5.54
N SER A 93 -18.93 17.33 -6.48
CA SER A 93 -18.04 17.32 -7.65
C SER A 93 -16.57 17.00 -7.31
N ARG A 94 -16.09 17.48 -6.15
CA ARG A 94 -14.69 17.26 -5.73
C ARG A 94 -14.35 15.79 -5.48
N TYR A 95 -15.32 14.97 -5.06
CA TYR A 95 -15.11 13.55 -4.77
C TYR A 95 -15.17 12.68 -6.03
N PHE A 96 -15.78 13.17 -7.11
CA PHE A 96 -15.78 12.49 -8.41
C PHE A 96 -14.49 12.70 -9.21
N SER A 97 -13.68 13.70 -8.84
CA SER A 97 -12.45 14.06 -9.56
C SER A 97 -11.33 13.00 -9.48
N GLY A 98 -11.45 11.99 -8.62
CA GLY A 98 -10.38 11.02 -8.38
C GLY A 98 -9.11 11.64 -7.77
N ASN A 99 -9.20 12.84 -7.18
CA ASN A 99 -8.05 13.55 -6.63
C ASN A 99 -7.42 12.76 -5.46
N PRO A 100 -6.15 12.31 -5.58
CA PRO A 100 -5.49 11.52 -4.55
C PRO A 100 -5.10 12.31 -3.30
N ASN A 101 -5.23 13.64 -3.31
CA ASN A 101 -4.95 14.48 -2.14
C ASN A 101 -6.18 14.69 -1.25
N LEU A 102 -7.35 14.23 -1.70
CA LEU A 102 -8.62 14.38 -1.01
C LEU A 102 -9.00 13.05 -0.34
N LEU A 103 -9.51 13.11 0.89
CA LEU A 103 -10.09 11.95 1.54
C LEU A 103 -11.39 11.51 0.82
N PRO A 104 -11.65 10.20 0.68
CA PRO A 104 -12.91 9.71 0.12
C PRO A 104 -14.14 10.18 0.90
N TRP A 105 -15.31 10.18 0.24
CA TRP A 105 -16.58 10.55 0.86
C TRP A 105 -16.89 9.74 2.13
N SER A 106 -16.48 8.47 2.20
CA SER A 106 -16.63 7.61 3.38
C SER A 106 -16.07 8.23 4.66
N TYR A 107 -15.04 9.08 4.58
CA TYR A 107 -14.44 9.77 5.72
C TYR A 107 -15.27 10.96 6.22
N THR A 108 -16.34 11.34 5.53
CA THR A 108 -17.31 12.34 6.01
C THR A 108 -18.39 11.73 6.89
N LEU A 109 -18.51 10.39 6.90
CA LEU A 109 -19.53 9.68 7.66
C LEU A 109 -19.14 9.52 9.13
N SER A 110 -17.86 9.57 9.48
CA SER A 110 -17.39 9.47 10.85
C SER A 110 -16.39 10.59 11.17
N PRO A 111 -16.11 10.87 12.47
CA PRO A 111 -15.03 11.76 12.83
C PRO A 111 -13.72 11.29 12.21
N VAL A 112 -13.13 12.13 11.35
CA VAL A 112 -11.83 11.85 10.74
C VAL A 112 -10.80 11.66 11.87
N PRO A 113 -10.01 10.55 11.86
CA PRO A 113 -8.95 10.33 12.83
C PRO A 113 -8.06 11.56 12.96
N MET A 114 -7.64 11.90 14.19
CA MET A 114 -6.81 13.09 14.45
C MET A 114 -5.56 13.11 13.57
N LEU A 115 -4.93 11.94 13.39
CA LEU A 115 -3.77 11.81 12.51
C LEU A 115 -4.07 12.20 11.07
N LEU A 116 -5.28 12.01 10.55
CA LEU A 116 -5.65 12.38 9.18
C LEU A 116 -6.14 13.82 9.05
N ARG A 117 -6.62 14.44 10.14
CA ARG A 117 -7.23 15.79 10.11
C ARG A 117 -6.24 16.88 9.67
N ASP A 118 -4.98 16.78 10.13
CA ASP A 118 -3.94 17.79 9.89
C ASP A 118 -2.80 17.28 8.99
N ALA A 119 -3.01 16.16 8.31
CA ALA A 119 -1.96 15.41 7.60
C ALA A 119 -1.86 15.69 6.09
N HIS A 120 -2.42 16.80 5.62
CA HIS A 120 -2.31 17.17 4.22
C HIS A 120 -0.90 17.70 3.92
N ASP A 121 -0.03 16.80 3.48
CA ASP A 121 1.28 17.06 2.87
C ASP A 121 2.23 17.98 3.65
N THR A 122 2.22 17.91 4.97
CA THR A 122 3.19 18.61 5.83
C THR A 122 4.58 17.96 5.76
N HIS A 123 5.60 18.56 6.39
CA HIS A 123 6.92 17.93 6.52
C HIS A 123 6.91 16.70 7.44
N LEU A 124 5.87 16.54 8.25
CA LEU A 124 5.70 15.45 9.19
C LEU A 124 4.74 14.37 8.72
N SER A 125 3.86 14.71 7.77
CA SER A 125 2.80 13.81 7.34
C SER A 125 2.46 14.01 5.88
N LYS A 126 2.48 12.93 5.11
CA LYS A 126 2.05 12.90 3.71
C LYS A 126 0.86 11.96 3.59
N THR A 127 -0.18 12.38 2.88
CA THR A 127 -1.39 11.57 2.68
C THR A 127 -1.65 11.37 1.19
N TYR A 128 -2.06 10.15 0.84
CA TYR A 128 -2.41 9.75 -0.52
C TYR A 128 -3.60 8.80 -0.51
N THR A 129 -4.70 9.20 -1.12
CA THR A 129 -5.86 8.35 -1.40
C THR A 129 -5.62 7.59 -2.69
N ILE A 130 -5.74 6.25 -2.67
CA ILE A 130 -5.64 5.45 -3.88
C ILE A 130 -6.91 5.69 -4.73
N PRO A 131 -6.80 6.30 -5.92
CA PRO A 131 -7.96 6.57 -6.75
C PRO A 131 -8.45 5.28 -7.41
N ALA A 132 -9.75 5.25 -7.74
CA ALA A 132 -10.27 4.22 -8.62
C ALA A 132 -9.76 4.52 -10.04
N SER A 133 -9.28 3.50 -10.75
CA SER A 133 -8.89 3.60 -12.16
C SER A 133 -9.25 2.32 -12.88
N ASP A 134 -9.32 2.37 -14.22
CA ASP A 134 -9.65 1.18 -15.01
C ASP A 134 -8.55 0.11 -14.91
N ALA A 135 -7.29 0.53 -14.78
CA ALA A 135 -6.15 -0.37 -14.62
C ALA A 135 -6.03 -0.96 -13.21
N VAL A 136 -6.37 -0.17 -12.19
CA VAL A 136 -6.36 -0.55 -10.77
C VAL A 136 -7.70 -0.18 -10.15
N PRO A 137 -8.74 -1.01 -10.36
CA PRO A 137 -10.06 -0.78 -9.78
C PRO A 137 -10.03 -1.02 -8.27
N LEU A 138 -10.96 -0.40 -7.54
CA LEU A 138 -11.06 -0.62 -6.10
C LEU A 138 -11.32 -2.11 -5.79
N PRO A 139 -10.71 -2.67 -4.74
CA PRO A 139 -10.89 -4.06 -4.39
C PRO A 139 -12.33 -4.33 -3.95
N THR A 140 -12.92 -5.42 -4.43
CA THR A 140 -14.21 -5.92 -3.93
C THR A 140 -14.03 -6.59 -2.57
N LEU A 141 -15.00 -6.43 -1.68
CA LEU A 141 -15.07 -7.13 -0.42
C LEU A 141 -15.96 -8.39 -0.53
N PRO A 142 -15.61 -9.49 0.14
CA PRO A 142 -14.48 -9.67 1.05
C PRO A 142 -13.12 -9.77 0.33
N ILE A 143 -12.04 -9.37 1.01
CA ILE A 143 -10.67 -9.45 0.49
C ILE A 143 -9.68 -9.99 1.53
N THR A 144 -8.89 -10.98 1.14
CA THR A 144 -7.80 -11.52 1.97
C THR A 144 -6.59 -10.60 1.97
N PHE A 145 -5.80 -10.62 3.04
CA PHE A 145 -4.61 -9.78 3.15
C PHE A 145 -3.56 -9.98 2.04
N PRO A 146 -3.25 -11.21 1.56
CA PRO A 146 -2.32 -11.39 0.45
C PRO A 146 -2.79 -10.74 -0.87
N THR A 147 -4.08 -10.89 -1.18
CA THR A 147 -4.71 -10.22 -2.34
C THR A 147 -4.69 -8.71 -2.18
N LEU A 148 -4.95 -8.20 -0.97
CA LEU A 148 -4.87 -6.78 -0.68
C LEU A 148 -3.43 -6.26 -0.80
N ALA A 149 -2.43 -7.03 -0.37
CA ALA A 149 -1.01 -6.69 -0.55
C ALA A 149 -0.65 -6.59 -2.05
N SER A 150 -1.12 -7.54 -2.85
CA SER A 150 -0.95 -7.54 -4.31
C SER A 150 -1.61 -6.32 -4.96
N TYR A 151 -2.81 -5.96 -4.53
CA TYR A 151 -3.50 -4.75 -4.97
C TYR A 151 -2.70 -3.48 -4.63
N LEU A 152 -2.19 -3.36 -3.40
CA LEU A 152 -1.41 -2.20 -2.98
C LEU A 152 -0.10 -2.09 -3.78
N GLN A 153 0.58 -3.21 -4.04
CA GLN A 153 1.74 -3.24 -4.92
C GLN A 153 1.37 -2.77 -6.34
N ALA A 154 0.29 -3.28 -6.92
CA ALA A 154 -0.18 -2.85 -8.24
C ALA A 154 -0.51 -1.35 -8.28
N ALA A 155 -1.13 -0.81 -7.23
CA ALA A 155 -1.40 0.63 -7.11
C ALA A 155 -0.13 1.47 -7.04
N LEU A 156 0.90 1.01 -6.32
CA LEU A 156 2.20 1.67 -6.26
C LEU A 156 2.89 1.64 -7.63
N ASP A 157 2.89 0.50 -8.31
CA ASP A 157 3.51 0.37 -9.63
C ASP A 157 2.78 1.21 -10.67
N TYR A 158 1.44 1.21 -10.65
CA TYR A 158 0.64 2.11 -11.49
C TYR A 158 1.01 3.58 -11.25
N SER A 159 1.16 4.00 -9.99
CA SER A 159 1.61 5.36 -9.64
C SER A 159 3.01 5.68 -10.19
N ARG A 160 3.96 4.75 -10.08
CA ARG A 160 5.33 4.93 -10.61
C ARG A 160 5.33 5.17 -12.12
N HIS A 161 4.48 4.45 -12.87
CA HIS A 161 4.36 4.59 -14.32
C HIS A 161 3.73 5.92 -14.75
N HIS A 162 2.87 6.52 -13.92
CA HIS A 162 2.18 7.79 -14.21
C HIS A 162 2.82 8.99 -13.48
N SER A 163 4.11 8.87 -13.13
CA SER A 163 4.85 9.91 -12.40
C SER A 163 5.12 11.20 -13.19
N SER A 164 5.03 11.14 -14.53
CA SER A 164 5.17 12.28 -15.44
C SER A 164 3.89 13.09 -15.63
N ASP A 165 2.72 12.50 -15.38
CA ASP A 165 1.42 13.17 -15.55
C ASP A 165 1.09 14.00 -14.30
N GLY A 166 1.69 15.19 -14.23
CA GLY A 166 1.56 16.12 -13.11
C GLY A 166 0.15 16.68 -12.87
N LEU A 167 -0.79 16.48 -13.80
CA LEU A 167 -2.11 17.10 -13.78
C LEU A 167 -3.09 16.46 -12.78
N ASN A 168 -2.98 15.14 -12.55
CA ASN A 168 -3.97 14.40 -11.75
C ASN A 168 -3.42 13.85 -10.42
N GLY A 169 -2.14 14.07 -10.13
CA GLY A 169 -1.50 13.61 -8.89
C GLY A 169 -1.37 12.09 -8.74
N VAL A 170 -1.81 11.30 -9.73
CA VAL A 170 -1.78 9.83 -9.70
C VAL A 170 -0.36 9.31 -9.47
N GLY A 171 0.63 9.98 -10.03
CA GLY A 171 2.05 9.68 -9.85
C GLY A 171 2.66 10.00 -8.48
N LYS A 172 1.88 10.55 -7.55
CA LYS A 172 2.39 11.04 -6.25
C LYS A 172 2.79 9.91 -5.30
N LEU A 173 2.07 8.80 -5.26
CA LEU A 173 2.36 7.71 -4.31
C LEU A 173 3.78 7.17 -4.49
N GLY A 174 4.17 6.85 -5.73
CA GLY A 174 5.54 6.40 -6.02
C GLY A 174 6.61 7.39 -5.55
N LYS A 175 6.40 8.69 -5.81
CA LYS A 175 7.33 9.76 -5.38
C LYS A 175 7.38 9.90 -3.85
N VAL A 176 6.24 9.79 -3.17
CA VAL A 176 6.16 9.89 -1.70
C VAL A 176 6.85 8.69 -1.05
N VAL A 177 6.61 7.47 -1.54
CA VAL A 177 7.28 6.26 -1.04
C VAL A 177 8.80 6.40 -1.19
N GLN A 178 9.27 6.84 -2.36
CA GLN A 178 10.71 7.06 -2.60
C GLN A 178 11.30 8.15 -1.69
N MET A 179 10.55 9.23 -1.45
CA MET A 179 10.97 10.33 -0.57
C MET A 179 11.05 9.89 0.90
N CYS A 180 10.08 9.09 1.36
CA CYS A 180 10.01 8.63 2.74
C CYS A 180 11.02 7.51 3.02
N TYR A 181 11.37 6.70 2.01
CA TYR A 181 12.20 5.52 2.16
C TYR A 181 13.32 5.43 1.10
N PRO A 182 14.25 6.40 1.03
CA PRO A 182 15.27 6.44 -0.01
C PRO A 182 16.24 5.25 0.03
N ASN A 183 16.51 4.71 1.23
CA ASN A 183 17.51 3.65 1.46
C ASN A 183 16.90 2.25 1.51
N ALA A 184 15.57 2.10 1.39
CA ALA A 184 14.92 0.80 1.49
C ALA A 184 15.29 -0.17 0.35
N GLN A 185 15.95 0.30 -0.71
CA GLN A 185 16.55 -0.55 -1.72
C GLN A 185 17.92 -1.14 -1.30
N GLU A 186 18.66 -0.48 -0.42
CA GLU A 186 20.06 -0.84 -0.11
C GLU A 186 20.20 -1.74 1.13
N THR A 187 19.32 -1.63 2.12
CA THR A 187 19.53 -2.26 3.44
C THR A 187 19.11 -3.73 3.55
N TYR A 188 18.43 -4.29 2.55
CA TYR A 188 17.77 -5.60 2.68
C TYR A 188 18.35 -6.72 1.82
N SER A 189 19.52 -6.51 1.19
CA SER A 189 20.25 -7.59 0.52
C SER A 189 20.91 -8.59 1.49
N GLU A 190 20.94 -8.30 2.80
CA GLU A 190 21.75 -9.05 3.77
C GLU A 190 20.94 -10.02 4.67
N PHE A 191 19.61 -9.92 4.73
CA PHE A 191 18.79 -10.68 5.70
C PHE A 191 17.74 -11.63 5.11
N ASP A 192 17.71 -11.87 3.79
CA ASP A 192 16.68 -12.70 3.12
C ASP A 192 17.27 -13.74 2.14
N ILE A 193 18.43 -14.33 2.46
CA ILE A 193 18.91 -15.54 1.77
C ILE A 193 18.97 -16.68 2.78
N PRO A 194 18.07 -17.68 2.75
CA PRO A 194 18.38 -18.96 3.35
C PRO A 194 19.53 -19.55 2.54
N GLU A 195 20.65 -19.83 3.22
CA GLU A 195 21.90 -20.36 2.69
C GLU A 195 21.70 -21.35 1.53
N ARG A 196 21.98 -20.88 0.30
CA ARG A 196 22.59 -21.76 -0.69
C ARG A 196 24.08 -21.57 -0.63
N SER A 197 24.70 -22.44 0.17
CA SER A 197 26.08 -22.89 -0.03
C SER A 197 26.39 -22.93 -1.53
N THR A 198 27.17 -21.96 -2.00
CA THR A 198 27.84 -22.05 -3.29
C THR A 198 29.27 -21.58 -3.09
N VAL A 199 30.12 -22.59 -2.93
CA VAL A 199 31.57 -22.49 -2.92
C VAL A 199 32.01 -21.82 -4.23
N GLY A 200 32.62 -20.64 -4.13
CA GLY A 200 33.05 -19.89 -5.32
C GLY A 200 33.85 -18.64 -5.02
N HIS A 201 34.55 -18.61 -3.88
CA HIS A 201 35.62 -17.64 -3.67
C HIS A 201 36.87 -18.14 -4.38
N LEU A 202 37.62 -17.22 -4.98
CA LEU A 202 38.91 -17.36 -5.68
C LEU A 202 38.77 -17.46 -7.21
N PHE A 203 38.80 -16.31 -7.91
CA PHE A 203 39.92 -15.98 -8.80
C PHE A 203 40.07 -14.45 -8.97
N LYS A 204 41.33 -14.03 -8.78
CA LYS A 204 41.91 -12.68 -8.88
C LYS A 204 41.60 -11.96 -10.21
N ARG A 205 41.23 -10.68 -10.08
CA ARG A 205 41.94 -9.48 -10.59
C ARG A 205 42.87 -9.67 -11.81
N VAL A 206 42.65 -8.91 -12.90
CA VAL A 206 43.59 -7.95 -13.55
C VAL A 206 43.11 -7.51 -14.97
N MET A 207 43.21 -6.19 -15.22
CA MET A 207 43.27 -5.43 -16.50
C MET A 207 42.07 -5.31 -17.46
N GLY A 208 41.83 -4.06 -17.92
CA GLY A 208 41.38 -3.81 -19.29
C GLY A 208 40.46 -2.61 -19.50
N ARG A 209 41.02 -1.46 -19.89
CA ARG A 209 40.33 -0.32 -20.54
C ARG A 209 39.50 -0.80 -21.75
N SER A 210 38.27 -0.29 -21.93
CA SER A 210 37.84 0.45 -23.14
C SER A 210 36.32 0.71 -23.17
N SER A 211 35.96 1.82 -23.79
CA SER A 211 34.65 2.41 -24.02
C SER A 211 33.70 1.53 -24.85
N LYS A 212 32.42 1.44 -24.45
CA LYS A 212 31.24 1.51 -25.33
C LYS A 212 29.90 1.42 -24.56
N ASP A 213 28.97 2.28 -24.97
CA ASP A 213 27.51 2.12 -24.97
C ASP A 213 26.78 1.79 -23.66
N LYS A 214 26.46 2.83 -22.89
CA LYS A 214 25.40 2.77 -21.86
C LYS A 214 24.01 2.82 -22.49
N LYS A 215 23.57 1.71 -23.11
CA LYS A 215 22.15 1.37 -23.20
C LYS A 215 21.76 0.80 -21.84
N LYS A 216 21.38 1.67 -20.88
CA LYS A 216 20.96 1.22 -19.55
C LYS A 216 19.66 0.43 -19.69
N GLY A 217 19.80 -0.88 -19.53
CA GLY A 217 18.71 -1.84 -19.43
C GLY A 217 17.73 -1.44 -18.35
N LYS A 218 16.47 -1.48 -18.76
CA LYS A 218 15.25 -1.44 -17.95
C LYS A 218 15.33 -2.62 -16.97
N GLY A 219 15.81 -2.36 -15.75
CA GLY A 219 15.75 -3.31 -14.64
C GLY A 219 14.28 -3.60 -14.36
N THR A 220 13.84 -4.80 -14.72
CA THR A 220 12.48 -5.28 -14.51
C THR A 220 12.25 -5.49 -13.01
N ASN A 221 11.29 -4.74 -12.46
CA ASN A 221 10.77 -4.76 -11.08
C ASN A 221 10.13 -6.11 -10.66
N ASN A 222 10.65 -7.25 -11.08
CA ASN A 222 9.97 -8.53 -10.84
C ASN A 222 10.28 -9.11 -9.44
N GLU A 223 11.39 -8.72 -8.80
CA GLU A 223 11.78 -9.26 -7.48
C GLU A 223 10.79 -8.91 -6.36
N GLU A 224 10.19 -7.71 -6.40
CA GLU A 224 9.16 -7.29 -5.43
C GLU A 224 7.88 -8.13 -5.59
N THR A 225 7.52 -8.50 -6.82
CA THR A 225 6.34 -9.34 -7.10
C THR A 225 6.57 -10.80 -6.73
N TYR A 226 7.77 -11.36 -6.97
CA TYR A 226 8.06 -12.76 -6.64
C TYR A 226 7.95 -13.04 -5.12
N GLN A 227 8.32 -12.08 -4.27
CA GLN A 227 8.17 -12.22 -2.81
C GLN A 227 6.71 -12.20 -2.32
N LEU A 228 5.78 -11.68 -3.12
CA LEU A 228 4.35 -11.66 -2.80
C LEU A 228 3.61 -12.92 -3.28
N VAL A 229 4.20 -13.67 -4.21
CA VAL A 229 3.55 -14.77 -4.96
C VAL A 229 3.93 -16.16 -4.47
N THR A 230 4.90 -16.33 -3.56
CA THR A 230 5.25 -17.67 -3.06
C THR A 230 4.73 -17.92 -1.64
N PRO A 231 3.50 -18.44 -1.48
CA PRO A 231 3.13 -19.17 -0.28
C PRO A 231 3.73 -20.57 -0.41
N PHE A 232 4.97 -20.77 0.01
CA PHE A 232 5.41 -22.12 0.34
C PHE A 232 4.84 -22.45 1.72
N VAL A 233 3.66 -23.06 1.71
CA VAL A 233 3.15 -23.85 2.84
C VAL A 233 3.58 -25.29 2.54
N PRO A 234 4.64 -25.82 3.17
CA PRO A 234 4.77 -27.26 3.29
C PRO A 234 3.90 -27.69 4.48
N ASP A 235 2.62 -27.94 4.22
CA ASP A 235 1.81 -28.74 5.14
C ASP A 235 1.94 -30.22 4.74
N GLU A 236 2.51 -30.96 5.69
CA GLU A 236 2.26 -32.35 6.06
C GLU A 236 2.62 -33.46 5.05
N TRP A 237 3.71 -34.19 5.32
CA TRP A 237 3.84 -35.67 5.40
C TRP A 237 5.28 -36.01 5.84
N GLY A 238 5.43 -36.57 7.04
CA GLY A 238 6.68 -37.02 7.66
C GLY A 238 6.53 -37.24 9.15
#